data_AF-A0A9P8F9V8-F1
#
_entry.id   AF-A0A9P8F9V8-F1
#
_cell.length_a   1.000
_cell.length_b   1.000
_cell.length_c   1.000
_cell.angle_alpha   90.00
_cell.angle_beta   90.00
_cell.angle_gamma   90.00
#
_symmetry.space_group_name_H-M   'P 1'
#
loop_
_entity.id
_entity.type
_entity.pdbx_description
1 polymer ?
#
loop_
_entity_poly.entity_id
_entity_poly.type
_entity_poly.pdbx_seq_one_letter_code
_entity_poly.pdbx_strand_id
1 'polypeptide(L)' 'VTYQSSAKEGDEIEIEGIADKVGGSLAFTKVNIFKVQDGQRGVAVVTGTHTKFVRA' A
#
# COMPACT_ATOMS: atom_id res chain seq x y z
N VAL A 1 8.54 -5.16 2.22
CA VAL A 1 7.75 -5.01 0.99
C VAL A 1 7.71 -6.38 0.33
N THR A 2 6.53 -6.83 -0.06
CA THR A 2 6.30 -8.17 -0.62
C THR A 2 5.48 -8.03 -1.90
N TYR A 3 6.04 -8.52 -3.00
CA TYR A 3 5.37 -8.60 -4.30
C TYR A 3 4.66 -9.95 -4.42
N GLN A 4 3.39 -9.94 -4.82
CA GLN A 4 2.52 -11.13 -4.86
C GLN A 4 2.04 -11.42 -6.28
N SER A 5 1.91 -10.38 -7.10
CA SER A 5 1.61 -10.49 -8.53
C SER A 5 2.24 -9.33 -9.30
N SER A 6 2.14 -9.34 -10.63
CA SER A 6 2.69 -8.30 -11.50
C SER A 6 1.57 -7.44 -12.09
N ALA A 7 1.79 -6.14 -12.17
CA ALA A 7 1.01 -5.22 -13.00
C ALA A 7 1.71 -5.01 -14.35
N LYS A 8 0.94 -4.66 -15.39
CA LYS A 8 1.46 -4.33 -16.72
C LYS A 8 0.95 -2.97 -17.18
N GLU A 9 1.54 -2.46 -18.25
CA GLU A 9 1.06 -1.24 -18.90
C GLU A 9 -0.43 -1.36 -19.27
N GLY A 10 -1.19 -0.30 -18.98
CA GLY A 10 -2.64 -0.26 -19.15
C GLY A 10 -3.46 -0.82 -17.99
N ASP A 11 -2.85 -1.48 -17.00
CA ASP A 11 -3.57 -1.86 -15.78
C ASP A 11 -3.85 -0.61 -14.92
N GLU A 12 -5.08 -0.48 -14.44
CA GLU A 12 -5.42 0.46 -13.38
C GLU A 12 -5.08 -0.16 -12.01
N ILE A 13 -4.44 0.62 -11.14
CA ILE A 13 -3.91 0.18 -9.86
C ILE A 13 -4.45 1.07 -8.74
N GLU A 14 -4.99 0.45 -7.71
CA GLU A 14 -5.41 1.13 -6.48
C GLU A 14 -4.30 1.00 -5.43
N ILE A 15 -3.92 2.13 -4.82
CA ILE A 15 -2.92 2.19 -3.74
C ILE A 15 -3.59 2.73 -2.48
N GLU A 16 -3.61 1.91 -1.44
CA GLU A 16 -4.12 2.26 -0.13
C GLU A 16 -2.98 2.43 0.86
N GLY A 17 -2.93 3.59 1.52
CA GLY A 17 -2.01 3.85 2.63
C GLY A 17 -2.77 3.94 3.95
N ILE A 18 -2.32 3.21 4.96
CA ILE A 18 -2.88 3.20 6.32
C ILE A 18 -1.77 3.56 7.30
N ALA A 19 -2.00 4.54 8.16
CA ALA A 19 -1.18 4.76 9.34
C ALA A 19 -1.62 3.80 10.45
N ASP A 20 -1.08 2.59 10.43
CA ASP A 20 -1.46 1.48 11.32
C ASP A 20 -1.24 1.82 12.80
N LYS A 21 -0.15 2.54 13.11
CA LYS A 21 0.13 3.06 14.45
C LYS A 21 0.93 4.36 14.38
N VAL A 22 0.47 5.39 15.09
CA VAL A 22 1.18 6.66 15.24
C VAL A 22 1.60 6.83 16.70
N GLY A 23 2.90 6.89 16.94
CA GLY A 23 3.49 7.19 18.25
C GLY A 23 4.07 8.61 18.30
N GLY A 24 4.79 8.93 19.38
CA GLY A 24 5.32 10.29 19.60
C GLY A 24 6.38 10.75 18.59
N SER A 25 7.17 9.83 18.03
CA SER A 25 8.20 10.16 17.04
C SER A 25 8.19 9.29 15.79
N LEU A 26 7.50 8.14 15.83
CA LEU A 26 7.44 7.18 14.73
C LEU A 26 5.98 6.86 14.39
N ALA A 27 5.70 6.77 13.10
CA ALA A 27 4.48 6.18 12.56
C ALA A 27 4.82 4.93 11.75
N PHE A 28 4.09 3.85 12.00
CA PHE A 28 4.12 2.63 11.22
C PHE A 28 2.98 2.68 10.21
N THR A 29 3.31 2.48 8.95
CA THR A 29 2.36 2.58 7.83
C THR A 29 2.29 1.26 7.09
N LYS A 30 1.10 0.87 6.64
CA LYS A 30 0.90 -0.22 5.68
C LYS A 30 0.50 0.39 4.34
N VAL A 31 1.07 -0.14 3.26
CA VAL A 31 0.70 0.19 1.89
C VAL A 31 0.23 -1.08 1.21
N ASN A 32 -0.99 -1.09 0.70
CA ASN A 32 -1.54 -2.18 -0.08
C ASN A 32 -1.78 -1.69 -1.51
N ILE A 33 -1.37 -2.48 -2.49
CA ILE A 33 -1.50 -2.17 -3.90
C ILE A 33 -2.29 -3.30 -4.57
N PHE A 34 -3.34 -2.94 -5.30
CA PHE A 34 -4.25 -3.88 -5.95
C PHE A 34 -4.44 -3.52 -7.42
N LYS A 35 -4.69 -4.52 -8.27
CA LYS A 35 -5.28 -4.26 -9.58
C LYS A 35 -6.74 -3.90 -9.43
N VAL A 36 -7.21 -2.94 -10.21
CA VAL A 36 -8.64 -2.67 -10.35
C VAL A 36 -9.23 -3.59 -11.41
N GLN A 37 -10.34 -4.25 -11.09
CA GLN A 37 -11.07 -5.13 -11.98
C GLN A 37 -12.55 -4.76 -11.87
N ASP A 38 -13.20 -4.48 -13.01
CA ASP A 38 -14.60 -4.09 -13.07
C ASP A 38 -14.96 -2.90 -12.15
N GLY A 39 -14.04 -1.94 -12.03
CA GLY A 39 -14.18 -0.75 -11.19
C GLY A 39 -14.08 -1.01 -9.68
N GLN A 40 -13.64 -2.20 -9.27
CA GLN A 40 -13.46 -2.61 -7.88
C GLN A 40 -12.06 -3.14 -7.60
N ARG A 41 -11.68 -3.17 -6.31
CA ARG A 41 -10.42 -3.73 -5.84
C ARG A 41 -10.35 -5.23 -6.15
N GLY A 42 -9.42 -5.62 -7.00
CA GLY A 42 -9.16 -7.01 -7.40
C GLY A 42 -7.92 -7.60 -6.73
N VAL A 43 -7.07 -8.24 -7.53
CA VAL A 43 -5.90 -9.00 -7.05
C VAL A 43 -4.84 -8.11 -6.41
N ALA A 44 -4.30 -8.55 -5.26
CA ALA A 44 -3.17 -7.88 -4.61
C ALA A 44 -1.88 -8.01 -5.43
N VAL A 45 -1.20 -6.88 -5.61
CA VAL A 45 0.07 -6.76 -6.33
C VAL A 45 1.23 -6.67 -5.35
N VAL A 46 1.12 -5.75 -4.37
CA VAL A 46 2.16 -5.48 -3.39
C VAL A 46 1.53 -5.22 -2.02
N THR A 47 2.19 -5.70 -0.97
CA THR A 47 1.98 -5.19 0.39
C THR A 47 3.30 -4.72 0.98
N GLY A 48 3.29 -3.62 1.70
CA GLY A 48 4.48 -3.01 2.29
C GLY A 48 4.19 -2.42 3.65
N THR A 49 5.19 -2.44 4.52
CA THR A 49 5.17 -1.70 5.78
C THR A 49 6.35 -0.76 5.77
N HIS A 50 6.13 0.51 6.12
CA HIS A 50 7.18 1.50 6.28
C HIS A 50 7.07 2.20 7.63
N THR A 51 8.21 2.51 8.22
CA THR A 51 8.29 3.38 9.39
C THR A 51 8.66 4.79 8.94
N LYS A 52 7.93 5.79 9.42
CA LYS A 52 8.17 7.21 9.15
C LYS A 52 8.46 7.93 10.46
N PHE A 53 9.42 8.85 10.44
CA PHE A 53 9.60 9.77 11.56
C PHE A 53 8.58 10.91 11.43
N VAL A 54 7.87 11.24 12.51
CA VAL A 54 6.73 12.17 12.49
C VAL A 54 6.83 13.29 13.52
N ARG A 55 7.94 13.38 14.26
CA ARG A 55 8.19 14.51 15.16
C ARG A 55 8.72 15.69 14.35
N ALA A 56 8.12 16.87 14.54
CA ALA A 56 8.56 18.14 13.99
C ALA A 56 9.74 18.74 14.78
#